data_AF-A0A7X5VC71-F1
#
_entry.id   AF-A0A7X5VC71-F1
#
_cell.length_a   1.000
_cell.length_b   1.000
_cell.length_c   1.000
_cell.angle_alpha   90.00
_cell.angle_beta   90.00
_cell.angle_gamma   90.00
#
_symmetry.space_group_name_H-M   'P 1'
#
loop_
_entity.id
_entity.type
_entity.pdbx_description
1 polymer ?
#
loop_
_entity_poly.entity_id
_entity_poly.type
_entity_poly.pdbx_seq_one_letter_code
_entity_poly.pdbx_strand_id
1 'polypeptide(L)'
;MIADYLRCGFIYRAFGGLSTCRLCDCQNGALERSDGVWYWPDGLVHYVTEHHVRLPPEFVDHALEYLDRLGDAEADLDWWRSQGSSRDG
;
A
#
# COMPACT_ATOMS: atom_id res chain seq x y z
N MET A 1 -7.83 7.24 0.82
CA MET A 1 -8.21 5.96 1.46
C MET A 1 -7.79 4.76 0.62
N ILE A 2 -8.49 4.37 -0.45
CA ILE A 2 -8.10 3.17 -1.25
C ILE A 2 -6.76 3.34 -1.98
N ALA A 3 -6.46 4.54 -2.50
CA ALA A 3 -5.17 4.81 -3.16
C ALA A 3 -3.99 4.73 -2.17
N ASP A 4 -4.19 5.14 -0.92
CA ASP A 4 -3.16 5.08 0.13
C ASP A 4 -2.91 3.62 0.52
N TYR A 5 -3.97 2.85 0.72
CA TYR A 5 -3.89 1.40 0.92
C TYR A 5 -3.07 0.70 -0.17
N LEU A 6 -3.36 0.98 -1.45
CA LEU A 6 -2.64 0.42 -2.58
C LEU A 6 -1.14 0.79 -2.58
N ARG A 7 -0.79 2.01 -2.12
CA ARG A 7 0.61 2.49 -2.00
C ARG A 7 1.33 1.91 -0.79
N CYS A 8 0.60 1.59 0.27
CA CYS A 8 1.16 1.10 1.54
C CYS A 8 1.41 -0.40 1.57
N GLY A 9 0.87 -1.18 0.62
CA GLY A 9 1.20 -2.61 0.49
C GLY A 9 2.70 -2.86 0.45
N PHE A 10 3.16 -3.92 1.11
CA PHE A 10 4.57 -4.31 1.08
C PHE A 10 4.95 -4.81 -0.32
N ILE A 11 6.23 -4.68 -0.65
CA ILE A 11 6.74 -5.12 -1.95
C ILE A 11 6.81 -6.65 -1.95
N TYR A 12 5.97 -7.28 -2.77
CA TYR A 12 5.99 -8.73 -2.98
C TYR A 12 7.02 -9.12 -4.05
N ARG A 13 7.14 -8.32 -5.12
CA ARG A 13 8.08 -8.58 -6.22
C ARG A 13 8.51 -7.29 -6.92
N ALA A 14 9.71 -7.30 -7.49
CA ALA A 14 10.21 -6.25 -8.39
C ALA A 14 10.65 -6.86 -9.72
N PHE A 15 10.45 -6.13 -10.82
CA PHE A 15 10.88 -6.50 -12.16
C PHE A 15 11.86 -5.47 -12.73
N GLY A 16 12.68 -5.89 -13.70
CA GLY A 16 13.69 -5.03 -14.34
C GLY A 16 13.17 -4.08 -15.43
N GLY A 17 11.86 -4.06 -15.68
CA GLY A 17 11.24 -3.23 -16.72
C GLY A 17 10.06 -2.44 -16.17
N LEU A 18 9.89 -1.22 -16.66
CA LEU A 18 8.74 -0.38 -16.32
C LEU A 18 7.54 -0.77 -17.18
N SER A 19 6.39 -0.94 -16.52
CA SER A 19 5.12 -1.08 -17.22
C SER A 19 4.65 0.28 -17.73
N THR A 20 3.80 0.26 -18.75
CA THR A 20 3.18 1.45 -19.36
C THR A 20 1.69 1.44 -19.11
N CYS A 21 1.11 2.59 -18.77
CA CYS A 21 -0.34 2.73 -18.65
C CYS A 21 -1.00 2.57 -20.02
N ARG A 22 -2.05 1.74 -20.11
CA ARG A 22 -2.75 1.44 -21.38
C ARG A 22 -3.71 2.54 -21.83
N LEU A 23 -3.95 3.54 -20.99
CA LEU A 23 -4.93 4.60 -21.24
C LEU A 23 -4.26 5.95 -21.55
N CYS A 24 -3.03 6.19 -21.08
CA CYS A 24 -2.31 7.45 -21.30
C CYS A 24 -0.80 7.30 -21.56
N ASP A 25 -0.30 6.07 -21.72
CA ASP A 25 1.09 5.76 -22.06
C ASP A 25 2.18 6.25 -21.09
N CYS A 26 1.82 6.71 -19.89
CA CYS A 26 2.80 7.07 -18.88
C CYS A 26 3.50 5.84 -18.29
N GLN A 27 4.67 6.05 -17.67
CA GLN A 27 5.33 5.02 -16.88
C GLN A 27 4.45 4.64 -15.68
N ASN A 28 4.28 3.34 -15.44
CA ASN A 28 3.28 2.81 -14.52
C ASN A 28 3.85 1.76 -13.56
N GLY A 29 5.10 1.95 -13.15
CA GLY A 29 5.75 1.13 -12.11
C GLY A 29 6.26 -0.22 -12.59
N ALA A 30 6.93 -0.92 -11.69
CA ALA A 30 7.62 -2.20 -11.93
C ALA A 30 7.54 -3.16 -10.72
N LEU A 31 6.66 -2.85 -9.76
CA LEU A 31 6.56 -3.57 -8.50
C LEU A 31 5.21 -4.26 -8.40
N GLU A 32 5.21 -5.43 -7.75
CA GLU A 32 4.01 -6.06 -7.23
C GLU A 32 3.94 -5.81 -5.72
N ARG A 33 2.76 -5.40 -5.27
CA ARG A 33 2.42 -5.07 -3.90
C ARG A 33 1.51 -6.14 -3.32
N SER A 34 1.52 -6.28 -2.00
CA SER A 34 0.60 -7.15 -1.27
C SER A 34 0.34 -6.64 0.15
N ASP A 35 -0.78 -7.07 0.73
CA ASP A 35 -1.17 -6.96 2.14
C ASP A 35 -1.09 -8.32 2.88
N GLY A 36 -0.69 -9.39 2.17
CA GLY A 36 -0.68 -10.77 2.65
C GLY A 36 -1.89 -11.62 2.24
N VAL A 37 -2.92 -11.03 1.63
CA VAL A 37 -4.12 -11.72 1.13
C VAL A 37 -4.28 -11.50 -0.37
N TRP A 38 -4.16 -10.26 -0.82
CA TRP A 38 -4.22 -9.87 -2.22
C TRP A 38 -2.83 -9.47 -2.74
N TYR A 39 -2.65 -9.60 -4.06
CA TYR A 39 -1.50 -9.06 -4.76
C TYR A 39 -1.97 -8.17 -5.91
N TRP A 40 -1.25 -7.08 -6.17
CA TRP A 40 -1.59 -6.12 -7.21
C TRP A 40 -0.35 -5.37 -7.73
N PRO A 41 -0.35 -4.88 -8.98
CA PRO A 41 0.73 -4.05 -9.48
C PRO A 41 0.71 -2.66 -8.80
N ASP A 42 1.88 -2.10 -8.51
CA ASP A 42 2.02 -0.75 -7.95
C ASP A 42 1.35 0.33 -8.82
N GLY A 43 1.36 0.11 -10.14
CA GLY A 43 0.64 0.92 -11.12
C GLY A 43 -0.89 0.90 -11.00
N LEU A 44 -1.52 0.00 -10.24
CA LEU A 44 -2.97 0.00 -10.05
C LEU A 44 -3.48 1.33 -9.44
N VAL A 45 -2.65 1.97 -8.62
CA VAL A 45 -2.92 3.29 -8.04
C VAL A 45 -3.26 4.31 -9.13
N HIS A 46 -2.48 4.33 -10.22
CA HIS A 46 -2.66 5.27 -11.31
C HIS A 46 -4.00 5.07 -12.04
N TYR A 47 -4.42 3.82 -12.25
CA TYR A 47 -5.73 3.54 -12.85
C TYR A 47 -6.89 4.05 -11.98
N VAL A 48 -6.76 3.98 -10.65
CA VAL A 48 -7.79 4.47 -9.73
C VAL A 48 -7.79 5.99 -9.64
N THR A 49 -6.62 6.64 -9.53
CA THR A 49 -6.54 8.09 -9.32
C THR A 49 -6.72 8.89 -10.60
N GLU A 50 -6.08 8.48 -11.70
CA GLU A 50 -6.08 9.25 -12.96
C GLU A 50 -7.16 8.82 -13.94
N HIS A 51 -7.59 7.55 -13.85
CA HIS A 51 -8.56 6.98 -14.80
C HIS A 51 -9.87 6.56 -14.15
N HIS A 52 -10.02 6.76 -12.84
CA HIS A 52 -11.23 6.45 -12.07
C HIS A 52 -11.75 5.03 -12.31
N VAL A 53 -10.84 4.08 -12.57
CA VAL A 53 -11.18 2.67 -12.74
C VAL A 53 -11.78 2.16 -11.43
N ARG A 54 -13.00 1.64 -11.52
CA ARG A 54 -13.65 0.99 -10.38
C ARG A 54 -13.02 -0.38 -10.14
N LEU A 55 -12.62 -0.60 -8.89
CA LEU A 55 -12.12 -1.90 -8.44
C LEU A 55 -13.30 -2.84 -8.13
N PRO A 56 -13.07 -4.17 -8.12
CA PRO A 56 -14.05 -5.13 -7.65
C PRO A 56 -14.47 -4.84 -6.19
N PRO A 57 -15.77 -4.89 -5.85
CA PRO A 57 -16.26 -4.59 -4.51
C PRO A 57 -15.57 -5.40 -3.41
N GLU A 58 -15.35 -6.70 -3.62
CA GLU A 58 -14.73 -7.60 -2.65
C GLU A 58 -13.30 -7.20 -2.27
N PHE A 59 -12.57 -6.59 -3.22
CA PHE A 59 -11.23 -6.07 -2.96
C PHE A 59 -11.30 -4.77 -2.15
N VAL A 60 -12.26 -3.91 -2.47
CA VAL A 60 -12.48 -2.65 -1.75
C VAL A 60 -12.91 -2.94 -0.32
N ASP A 61 -13.87 -3.83 -0.11
CA ASP A 61 -14.35 -4.23 1.21
C ASP A 61 -13.20 -4.77 2.07
N HIS A 62 -12.37 -5.64 1.50
CA HIS A 62 -11.17 -6.12 2.19
C HIS A 62 -10.20 -5.00 2.60
N ALA A 63 -9.93 -4.07 1.69
CA ALA A 63 -9.03 -2.95 1.94
C ALA A 63 -9.55 -2.02 3.04
N LEU A 64 -10.86 -1.80 3.11
CA LEU A 64 -11.49 -1.02 4.17
C LEU A 64 -11.38 -1.72 5.52
N GLU A 65 -11.74 -3.01 5.59
CA GLU A 65 -11.60 -3.82 6.80
C GLU A 65 -10.14 -3.91 7.29
N TYR A 66 -9.18 -3.90 6.37
CA TYR A 66 -7.76 -3.87 6.70
C TYR A 66 -7.36 -2.53 7.34
N LEU A 67 -7.79 -1.42 6.74
CA LEU A 67 -7.51 -0.07 7.27
C LEU A 67 -8.17 0.16 8.63
N ASP A 68 -9.41 -0.31 8.82
CA ASP A 68 -10.12 -0.20 10.10
C ASP A 68 -9.36 -0.95 11.20
N ARG A 69 -8.93 -2.19 10.93
CA ARG A 69 -8.11 -2.98 11.87
C ARG A 69 -6.78 -2.32 12.22
N LEU A 70 -6.14 -1.63 11.27
CA LEU A 70 -4.92 -0.88 11.54
C LEU A 70 -5.19 0.39 12.37
N GLY A 71 -6.32 1.06 12.13
CA GLY A 71 -6.74 2.23 12.90
C GLY A 71 -7.05 1.89 14.37
N ASP A 72 -7.63 0.71 14.61
CA ASP A 72 -7.97 0.22 15.95
C ASP A 72 -6.77 -0.36 16.72
N ALA A 73 -5.64 -0.58 16.06
CA ALA A 73 -4.47 -1.16 16.70
C ALA A 73 -3.81 -0.16 17.67
N GLU A 74 -3.85 -0.45 18.97
CA GLU A 74 -3.15 0.34 19.98
C GLU A 74 -1.64 0.08 19.88
N ALA A 75 -0.87 1.13 19.60
CA ALA A 75 0.58 1.05 19.54
C ALA A 75 1.17 1.03 20.96
N ASP A 76 1.68 -0.12 21.40
CA ASP A 76 2.55 -0.20 22.57
C ASP A 76 3.93 0.40 22.22
N LEU A 77 4.05 1.69 22.53
CA LEU A 77 5.27 2.47 22.32
C LEU A 77 6.12 2.55 23.58
N ASP A 78 5.76 1.88 24.67
CA ASP A 78 6.41 2.07 25.97
C ASP A 78 7.84 1.53 25.93
N TRP A 79 8.06 0.42 25.22
CA TRP A 79 9.40 -0.07 24.92
C TRP A 79 10.23 0.99 24.17
N TRP A 80 9.72 1.57 23.07
CA TRP A 80 10.45 2.59 22.29
C TRP A 80 10.75 3.86 23.10
N ARG A 81 9.81 4.30 23.94
CA ARG A 81 9.98 5.47 24.80
C ARG A 81 11.07 5.25 25.86
N SER A 82 11.17 4.04 26.41
CA SER A 82 12.19 3.71 27.42
C SER A 82 13.62 3.72 26.87
N GLN A 83 13.81 3.45 25.57
CA GLN A 83 15.14 3.39 24.94
C GLN A 83 15.74 4.77 24.62
N GLY A 84 14.93 5.84 24.60
CA GLY A 84 15.39 7.20 24.31
C GLY A 84 16.17 7.89 25.44
N SER A 85 16.24 7.28 26.62
CA SER A 85 16.87 7.89 27.81
C SER A 85 18.37 7.55 27.97
N SER A 86 18.99 6.80 27.05
CA SER A 86 20.41 6.43 27.15
C SER A 86 21.28 7.22 26.16
N ARG A 87 21.36 8.54 26.38
CA ARG A 87 22.48 9.38 25.91
C ARG A 87 22.74 10.45 26.96
N ASP A 88 23.42 10.06 28.03
CA ASP A 88 24.27 10.94 28.84
C ASP A 88 25.28 10.04 29.59
N GLY A 89 26.56 10.25 29.31
CA GLY A 89 27.70 9.48 29.81
C GLY A 89 28.91 9.62 28.90
#